data_AF-A0A1B4V7V4-F1
#
_entry.id   AF-A0A1B4V7V4-F1
#
_cell.length_a   1.000
_cell.length_b   1.000
_cell.length_c   1.000
_cell.angle_alpha   90.00
_cell.angle_beta   90.00
_cell.angle_gamma   90.00
#
_symmetry.space_group_name_H-M   'P 1'
#
loop_
_entity.id
_entity.type
_entity.pdbx_description
1 polymer ?
#
loop_
_entity_poly.entity_id
_entity_poly.type
_entity_poly.pdbx_seq_one_letter_code
_entity_poly.pdbx_strand_id
1 'polypeptide(L)'
;MSWKPLDVPLAVMDPLPLECPGFEREWSEEDIAKLREGILIEALRDALDNRVAPERRAKTWKWIDSDDIGPFSFRVCAEVGGHDYLRLRETIHATARRQRGQGGKPSAA
;
A
#
# COMPACT_ATOMS: atom_id res chain seq x y z
N MET A 1 46.28 -19.26 -0.39
CA MET A 1 45.98 -19.09 1.05
C MET A 1 44.92 -20.11 1.42
N SER A 2 45.29 -21.09 2.25
CA SER A 2 44.43 -22.22 2.63
C SER A 2 43.40 -21.75 3.65
N TRP A 3 42.11 -21.73 3.27
CA TRP A 3 41.04 -21.60 4.26
C TRP A 3 40.96 -22.92 5.01
N LYS A 4 41.17 -22.88 6.33
CA LYS A 4 40.82 -23.98 7.23
C LYS A 4 39.48 -23.61 7.86
N PRO A 5 38.48 -24.51 7.86
CA PRO A 5 37.26 -24.27 8.61
C PRO A 5 37.65 -24.19 10.09
N LEU A 6 37.21 -23.13 10.78
CA LEU A 6 37.26 -23.12 12.23
C LEU A 6 36.31 -24.22 12.70
N ASP A 7 36.85 -25.20 13.40
CA ASP A 7 36.09 -26.25 14.07
C ASP A 7 35.38 -25.59 15.26
N VAL A 8 34.27 -24.91 14.96
CA VAL A 8 33.43 -24.28 15.97
C VAL A 8 32.60 -25.41 16.58
N PRO A 9 32.74 -25.69 17.89
CA PRO A 9 31.92 -26.71 18.54
C PRO A 9 30.45 -26.39 18.30
N LEU A 10 29.71 -27.34 17.76
CA LEU A 10 28.26 -27.26 17.49
C LEU A 10 27.42 -26.91 18.74
N ALA A 11 28.04 -26.91 19.93
CA ALA A 11 27.46 -26.56 21.22
C ALA A 11 27.30 -25.05 21.47
N VAL A 12 27.80 -24.17 20.58
CA VAL A 12 27.56 -22.70 20.65
C VAL A 12 26.66 -22.24 19.50
N MET A 13 25.70 -23.08 19.12
CA MET A 13 24.45 -22.59 18.57
C MET A 13 23.41 -22.78 19.67
N ASP A 14 23.44 -21.90 20.66
CA ASP A 14 22.23 -21.64 21.43
C ASP A 14 21.20 -21.20 20.39
N PRO A 15 20.12 -21.98 20.15
CA PRO A 15 19.10 -21.54 19.21
C PRO A 15 18.60 -20.23 19.78
N LEU A 16 18.89 -19.11 19.11
CA LEU A 16 18.23 -17.85 19.38
C LEU A 16 16.76 -18.19 19.56
N PRO A 17 16.13 -17.85 20.71
CA PRO A 17 14.76 -18.25 20.94
C PRO A 17 13.97 -17.75 19.73
N LEU A 18 13.48 -18.69 18.91
CA LEU A 18 12.70 -18.39 17.72
C LEU A 18 11.37 -17.70 18.09
N GLU A 19 11.09 -17.63 19.38
CA GLU A 19 9.94 -16.98 19.96
C GLU A 19 10.45 -15.80 20.80
N CYS A 20 10.26 -14.58 20.29
CA CYS A 20 10.35 -13.38 21.12
C CYS A 20 9.24 -13.48 22.18
N PRO A 21 9.54 -13.78 23.45
CA PRO A 21 8.50 -13.95 24.45
C PRO A 21 7.90 -12.57 24.75
N GLY A 22 6.60 -12.41 24.46
CA GLY A 22 5.82 -11.23 24.88
C GLY A 22 5.43 -10.22 23.79
N PHE A 23 5.53 -10.56 22.50
CA PHE A 23 4.99 -9.70 21.42
C PHE A 23 3.74 -10.28 20.76
N GLU A 24 2.77 -10.73 21.55
CA GLU A 24 1.40 -10.92 21.05
C GLU A 24 0.69 -9.56 21.13
N ARG A 25 1.05 -8.64 20.22
CA ARG A 25 0.33 -7.37 20.08
C ARG A 25 -0.90 -7.63 19.22
N GLU A 26 -2.04 -7.80 19.87
CA GLU A 26 -3.33 -7.74 19.19
C GLU A 26 -3.53 -6.35 18.59
N TRP A 27 -3.94 -6.30 17.32
CA TRP A 27 -4.29 -5.05 16.67
C TRP A 27 -5.66 -4.61 17.15
N SER A 28 -5.77 -3.36 17.61
CA SER A 28 -7.09 -2.81 17.89
C SER A 28 -7.83 -2.52 16.58
N GLU A 29 -9.16 -2.50 16.63
CA GLU A 29 -9.98 -2.06 15.49
C GLU A 29 -9.63 -0.62 15.06
N GLU A 30 -9.19 0.22 16.00
CA GLU A 30 -8.71 1.57 15.70
C GLU A 30 -7.39 1.55 14.89
N ASP A 31 -6.46 0.66 15.23
CA ASP A 31 -5.21 0.50 14.48
C ASP A 31 -5.48 0.00 13.06
N ILE A 32 -6.42 -0.94 12.92
CA ILE A 32 -6.83 -1.47 11.61
C ILE A 32 -7.54 -0.39 10.79
N ALA A 33 -8.38 0.44 11.42
CA ALA A 33 -9.04 1.56 10.75
C ALA A 33 -8.02 2.59 10.25
N LYS A 34 -7.04 2.98 11.08
CA LYS A 34 -5.94 3.88 10.68
C LYS A 34 -5.13 3.29 9.53
N LEU A 35 -4.87 1.99 9.55
CA LEU A 35 -4.17 1.31 8.46
C LEU A 35 -4.96 1.37 7.15
N ARG A 36 -6.27 1.11 7.18
CA ARG A 36 -7.17 1.22 6.01
C ARG A 36 -7.20 2.63 5.44
N GLU A 37 -7.29 3.64 6.31
CA GLU A 37 -7.24 5.05 5.90
C GLU A 37 -5.89 5.39 5.26
N GLY A 38 -4.78 4.96 5.86
CA GLY A 38 -3.44 5.17 5.32
C GLY A 38 -3.26 4.56 3.92
N ILE A 39 -3.71 3.31 3.74
CA ILE A 39 -3.71 2.61 2.45
C ILE A 39 -4.53 3.39 1.42
N LEU A 40 -5.71 3.88 1.79
CA LEU A 40 -6.56 4.67 0.89
C LEU A 40 -5.83 5.95 0.46
N ILE A 41 -5.30 6.73 1.40
CA ILE A 41 -4.64 7.99 1.12
C ILE A 41 -3.41 7.78 0.20
N GLU A 42 -2.59 6.78 0.48
CA GLU A 42 -1.42 6.45 -0.34
C GLU A 42 -1.84 6.04 -1.76
N ALA A 43 -2.85 5.17 -1.88
CA ALA A 43 -3.36 4.74 -3.17
C ALA A 43 -3.92 5.90 -4.00
N LEU A 44 -4.71 6.80 -3.41
CA LEU A 44 -5.26 7.95 -4.13
C LEU A 44 -4.14 8.91 -4.60
N ARG A 45 -3.10 9.09 -3.79
CA ARG A 45 -1.91 9.88 -4.16
C ARG A 45 -1.17 9.24 -5.34
N ASP A 46 -0.90 7.94 -5.25
CA ASP A 46 -0.21 7.19 -6.30
C ASP A 46 -0.98 7.18 -7.63
N ALA A 47 -2.30 7.08 -7.56
CA ALA A 47 -3.17 7.06 -8.73
C ALA A 47 -3.11 8.38 -9.52
N LEU A 48 -2.99 9.51 -8.81
CA LEU A 48 -2.99 10.87 -9.36
C LEU A 48 -1.60 11.47 -9.60
N ASP A 49 -0.54 10.93 -8.98
CA ASP A 49 0.83 11.42 -9.20
C ASP A 49 1.43 10.81 -10.48
N ASN A 50 1.62 11.65 -11.50
CA ASN A 50 2.24 11.24 -12.77
C ASN A 50 3.75 10.95 -12.65
N ARG A 51 4.38 11.21 -11.50
CA ARG A 51 5.80 10.90 -11.25
C ARG A 51 6.00 9.49 -10.70
N VAL A 52 4.93 8.80 -10.28
CA VAL A 52 4.98 7.42 -9.83
C VAL A 52 5.21 6.49 -11.02
N ALA A 53 6.02 5.44 -10.81
CA ALA A 53 6.32 4.45 -11.85
C ALA A 53 5.03 3.90 -12.50
N PRO A 54 4.95 3.82 -13.85
CA PRO A 54 3.73 3.42 -14.54
C PRO A 54 3.15 2.10 -14.06
N GLU A 55 4.01 1.12 -13.75
CA GLU A 55 3.61 -0.19 -13.24
C GLU A 55 2.94 -0.12 -11.86
N ARG A 56 3.50 0.68 -10.94
CA ARG A 56 2.91 0.90 -9.61
C ARG A 56 1.55 1.56 -9.75
N ARG A 57 1.47 2.62 -10.55
CA ARG A 57 0.21 3.33 -10.81
C ARG A 57 -0.84 2.42 -11.46
N ALA A 58 -0.45 1.54 -12.38
CA ALA A 58 -1.37 0.55 -12.98
C ALA A 58 -1.91 -0.45 -11.96
N LYS A 59 -1.08 -0.93 -11.02
CA LYS A 59 -1.53 -1.77 -9.90
C LYS A 59 -2.50 -1.03 -8.99
N THR A 60 -2.23 0.23 -8.69
CA THR A 60 -3.12 1.08 -7.89
C THR A 60 -4.49 1.25 -8.55
N TRP A 61 -4.53 1.56 -9.85
CA TRP A 61 -5.79 1.65 -10.59
C TRP A 61 -6.55 0.32 -10.62
N LYS A 62 -5.85 -0.80 -10.82
CA LYS A 62 -6.44 -2.14 -10.74
C LYS A 62 -7.09 -2.40 -9.37
N TRP A 63 -6.47 -1.93 -8.29
CA TRP A 63 -7.03 -2.07 -6.94
C TRP A 63 -8.25 -1.16 -6.73
N ILE A 64 -8.22 0.09 -7.20
CA ILE A 64 -9.37 1.03 -7.14
C ILE A 64 -10.58 0.48 -7.91
N ASP A 65 -10.34 -0.10 -9.07
CA ASP A 65 -11.37 -0.61 -9.99
C ASP A 65 -11.83 -2.03 -9.64
N SER A 66 -11.19 -2.70 -8.67
CA SER A 66 -11.63 -4.03 -8.24
C SER A 66 -12.95 -3.95 -7.47
N ASP A 67 -13.84 -4.89 -7.78
CA ASP A 67 -15.08 -5.12 -7.02
C ASP A 67 -14.90 -6.18 -5.92
N ASP A 68 -13.67 -6.67 -5.72
CA ASP A 68 -13.33 -7.62 -4.66
C ASP A 68 -13.63 -7.01 -3.29
N ILE A 69 -14.21 -7.83 -2.40
CA ILE A 69 -14.50 -7.44 -1.02
C ILE A 69 -13.55 -8.21 -0.10
N GLY A 70 -12.60 -7.46 0.47
CA GLY A 70 -11.63 -7.95 1.44
C GLY A 70 -11.28 -6.87 2.47
N PRO A 71 -10.58 -7.23 3.56
CA PRO A 71 -10.33 -6.33 4.69
C PRO A 71 -9.56 -5.04 4.33
N PHE A 72 -8.86 -5.04 3.19
CA PHE A 72 -8.15 -3.89 2.60
C PHE A 72 -8.50 -3.66 1.13
N SER A 73 -9.70 -4.06 0.72
CA SER A 73 -10.25 -3.70 -0.59
C SER A 73 -10.50 -2.19 -0.65
N PHE A 74 -10.50 -1.63 -1.87
CA PHE A 74 -10.80 -0.21 -2.07
C PHE A 74 -12.13 0.19 -1.43
N ARG A 75 -13.16 -0.65 -1.60
CA ARG A 75 -14.47 -0.46 -0.99
C ARG A 75 -14.39 -0.35 0.52
N VAL A 76 -13.81 -1.35 1.19
CA VAL A 76 -13.73 -1.37 2.66
C VAL A 76 -12.91 -0.19 3.18
N CYS A 77 -11.78 0.14 2.55
CA CYS A 77 -10.98 1.28 2.97
C CYS A 77 -11.71 2.62 2.79
N ALA A 78 -12.47 2.79 1.70
CA ALA A 78 -13.27 3.98 1.47
C ALA A 78 -14.43 4.12 2.46
N GLU A 79 -15.20 3.05 2.67
CA GLU A 79 -16.37 3.06 3.57
C GLU A 79 -15.97 3.29 5.03
N VAL A 80 -14.88 2.65 5.51
CA VAL A 80 -14.34 2.88 6.86
C VAL A 80 -13.82 4.31 7.03
N GLY A 81 -13.26 4.90 5.97
CA GLY A 81 -12.89 6.33 5.94
C GLY A 81 -14.09 7.29 5.87
N GLY A 82 -15.33 6.79 5.88
CA GLY A 82 -16.55 7.60 5.82
C GLY A 82 -16.89 8.09 4.41
N HIS A 83 -16.38 7.43 3.37
CA HIS A 83 -16.64 7.77 1.98
C HIS A 83 -17.53 6.75 1.27
N ASP A 84 -18.44 7.24 0.44
CA ASP A 84 -19.10 6.40 -0.56
C ASP A 84 -18.06 5.96 -1.61
N TYR A 85 -17.78 4.65 -1.66
CA TYR A 85 -16.71 4.13 -2.52
C TYR A 85 -16.98 4.33 -4.01
N LEU A 86 -18.25 4.23 -4.46
CA LEU A 86 -18.61 4.41 -5.86
C LEU A 86 -18.38 5.86 -6.27
N ARG A 87 -18.87 6.79 -5.45
CA ARG A 87 -18.68 8.23 -5.68
C ARG A 87 -17.21 8.62 -5.63
N LEU A 88 -16.43 8.02 -4.72
CA LEU A 88 -15.00 8.27 -4.63
C LEU A 88 -14.26 7.74 -5.88
N ARG A 89 -14.59 6.52 -6.34
CA ARG A 89 -14.07 5.92 -7.58
C ARG A 89 -14.36 6.82 -8.78
N GLU A 90 -15.60 7.26 -8.94
CA GLU A 90 -15.98 8.18 -10.02
C GLU A 90 -15.20 9.50 -9.96
N THR A 91 -15.05 10.07 -8.77
CA THR A 91 -14.37 11.36 -8.55
C THR A 91 -12.90 11.27 -8.90
N ILE A 92 -12.20 10.21 -8.50
CA ILE A 92 -10.78 10.07 -8.81
C ILE A 92 -10.54 9.82 -10.30
N HIS A 93 -11.41 9.05 -10.97
CA HIS A 93 -11.38 8.89 -12.44
C HIS A 93 -11.63 10.21 -13.17
N ALA A 94 -12.59 11.01 -12.71
CA ALA A 94 -12.83 12.34 -13.28
C ALA A 94 -11.63 13.27 -13.10
N THR A 95 -10.99 13.24 -11.93
CA THR A 95 -9.79 14.03 -11.62
C THR A 95 -8.60 13.63 -12.50
N ALA A 96 -8.34 12.32 -12.62
CA ALA A 96 -7.27 11.79 -13.46
C ALA A 96 -7.45 12.16 -14.94
N ARG A 97 -8.68 12.12 -15.46
CA ARG A 97 -8.99 12.55 -16.83
C ARG A 97 -8.68 14.04 -17.05
N ARG A 98 -9.03 14.90 -16.08
CA ARG A 98 -8.76 16.34 -16.17
C ARG A 98 -7.26 16.65 -16.19
N GLN A 99 -6.47 15.95 -15.38
CA GLN A 99 -5.00 16.13 -15.36
C GLN A 99 -4.38 15.76 -16.71
N ARG A 100 -4.85 14.68 -17.35
CA ARG A 100 -4.39 14.29 -18.70
C ARG A 100 -4.77 15.32 -19.76
N GLY A 101 -5.96 15.93 -19.66
CA GLY A 101 -6.40 16.99 -20.57
C GLY A 101 -5.68 18.33 -20.40
N GLN A 102 -5.19 18.65 -19.20
CA GLN A 102 -4.47 19.90 -18.91
C GLN A 102 -3.00 19.86 -19.34
N GLY A 103 -2.36 18.68 -19.38
CA GLY A 103 -0.99 18.51 -19.87
C GLY A 103 -0.80 18.72 -21.38
N GLY A 104 -1.88 18.97 -22.13
CA GLY A 104 -1.88 19.18 -23.59
C GLY A 104 -2.06 20.64 -24.04
N LYS A 105 -2.15 21.62 -23.14
CA LYS A 105 -2.08 23.03 -23.55
C LYS A 105 -0.61 23.43 -23.66
N PRO A 106 -0.07 23.70 -24.87
CA PRO A 106 1.22 24.37 -24.97
C PRO A 106 1.09 25.72 -24.25
N SER A 107 2.01 25.99 -23.34
CA SER A 107 2.18 27.34 -22.79
C SER A 107 2.50 28.26 -23.98
N ALA A 108 1.53 29.09 -24.37
CA ALA A 108 1.74 30.11 -25.36
C ALA A 108 2.29 31.36 -24.65
N ALA A 109 3.32 31.93 -25.29
CA ALA A 109 4.06 33.16 -24.99
C ALA A 109 5.21 33.03 -23.98
#